data_AF-A0A562YIK6-F1
#
_entry.id   AF-A0A562YIK6-F1
#
_cell.length_a   1.000
_cell.length_b   1.000
_cell.length_c   1.000
_cell.angle_alpha   90.00
_cell.angle_beta   90.00
_cell.angle_gamma   90.00
#
_symmetry.space_group_name_H-M   'P 1'
#
loop_
_entity.id
_entity.type
_entity.pdbx_description
1 polymer ?
#
loop_
_entity_poly.entity_id
_entity_poly.type
_entity_poly.pdbx_seq_one_letter_code
_entity_poly.pdbx_strand_id
1 'polypeptide(L)'
;MKFFILVSIYLISTLNAFAQIKHGLRDELGRHIIPRGFVVNTNDHKGDVFFNTDDYARMVRMGANVQVIRLELGKLSNFPGGKLEPKYLLKLDTLVALGKNAGIKTVFKMTVYGVDQFKWEEFWENRNSEYETYIDAWKVIWNRYSDDASVLGYDVVNEPRKLTMDISYDDLTKKYLIPLYQNIIDESQKINPDKKILLQSIFMNKGEKIDNNQYAEITAPINRKNIIFAPHIYQNKIDFIKRNMDRFNKESDMMKAPILIGEWGFPTFATTDTLISGDLGQLRYRELYIRTAEIFDKMGVGAIKAWFLGNRSMQNFLPGGPSTWAIFSDSTDAGTVERKYITDVISRPFPQAIAGDIQNFLFNHATRTLHLNVISDNSKGVSKIFIGANRHYPDGFSIIINNNFIMYYNPIKNVGLETYKCPENGNPSDFIWDSYAQKLVILKWPLDKEAYNIKIVPGIRNYK
;
A
#
# COMPACT_ATOMS: atom_id res chain seq x y z
N MET A 1 -59.23 5.86 -29.03
CA MET A 1 -57.84 5.58 -29.45
C MET A 1 -56.88 6.28 -28.51
N LYS A 2 -56.73 5.68 -27.33
CA LYS A 2 -55.68 5.95 -26.34
C LYS A 2 -54.63 4.85 -26.53
N PHE A 3 -53.42 5.04 -26.01
CA PHE A 3 -52.36 4.03 -25.92
C PHE A 3 -51.49 3.78 -27.17
N PHE A 4 -50.82 4.83 -27.70
CA PHE A 4 -49.67 4.60 -28.61
C PHE A 4 -48.41 5.41 -28.29
N ILE A 5 -48.33 6.09 -27.14
CA ILE A 5 -47.13 6.84 -26.76
C ILE A 5 -46.94 6.71 -25.25
N LEU A 6 -46.31 5.61 -24.78
CA LEU A 6 -45.66 5.49 -23.45
C LEU A 6 -45.15 4.06 -23.16
N VAL A 7 -44.44 3.43 -24.11
CA VAL A 7 -43.64 2.21 -23.82
C VAL A 7 -42.21 2.37 -24.37
N SER A 8 -41.68 3.59 -24.32
CA SER A 8 -40.28 3.89 -24.66
C SER A 8 -39.48 4.42 -23.45
N ILE A 9 -40.01 4.26 -22.24
CA ILE A 9 -39.34 4.61 -20.99
C ILE A 9 -39.32 3.33 -20.14
N TYR A 10 -38.14 2.95 -19.62
CA TYR A 10 -37.81 1.73 -18.87
C TYR A 10 -37.21 0.52 -19.62
N LEU A 11 -36.40 0.80 -20.64
CA LEU A 11 -35.13 0.04 -20.80
C LEU A 11 -33.98 0.98 -20.41
N ILE A 12 -34.00 1.43 -19.16
CA ILE A 12 -32.74 1.76 -18.47
C ILE A 12 -32.07 0.39 -18.31
N SER A 13 -31.41 -0.04 -19.39
CA SER A 13 -30.28 -0.94 -19.23
C SER A 13 -29.35 -0.19 -18.29
N THR A 14 -29.34 -0.61 -17.02
CA THR A 14 -28.23 -0.34 -16.14
C THR A 14 -27.07 -1.09 -16.77
N LEU A 15 -26.47 -0.46 -17.79
CA LEU A 15 -25.08 -0.66 -18.09
C LEU A 15 -24.40 -0.28 -16.78
N ASN A 16 -24.24 -1.28 -15.90
CA ASN A 16 -23.20 -1.30 -14.91
C ASN A 16 -21.91 -1.34 -15.73
N ALA A 17 -21.58 -0.21 -16.36
CA ALA A 17 -20.25 0.12 -16.76
C ALA A 17 -19.49 0.09 -15.44
N PHE A 18 -18.88 -1.05 -15.14
CA PHE A 18 -17.98 -1.16 -14.02
C PHE A 18 -16.94 -0.08 -14.25
N ALA A 19 -17.00 0.98 -13.46
CA ALA A 19 -16.03 2.05 -13.57
C ALA A 19 -14.67 1.43 -13.25
N GLN A 20 -13.79 1.41 -14.24
CA GLN A 20 -12.39 1.03 -14.07
C GLN A 20 -11.84 1.74 -12.82
N ILE A 21 -11.02 1.04 -12.03
CA ILE A 21 -10.24 1.66 -10.95
C ILE A 21 -9.53 2.89 -11.53
N LYS A 22 -9.95 4.06 -11.05
CA LYS A 22 -9.44 5.36 -11.50
C LYS A 22 -8.00 5.51 -11.04
N HIS A 23 -7.15 6.05 -11.91
CA HIS A 23 -5.74 6.33 -11.59
C HIS A 23 -4.99 5.12 -11.03
N GLY A 24 -5.18 3.93 -11.63
CA GLY A 24 -4.42 2.74 -11.28
C GLY A 24 -2.91 2.94 -11.43
N LEU A 25 -2.13 2.61 -10.39
CA LEU A 25 -0.68 2.65 -10.48
C LEU A 25 -0.19 1.62 -11.49
N ARG A 26 0.84 1.98 -12.27
CA ARG A 26 1.42 1.14 -13.31
C ARG A 26 2.90 0.91 -13.08
N ASP A 27 3.37 -0.27 -13.44
CA ASP A 27 4.81 -0.53 -13.54
C ASP A 27 5.37 -0.20 -14.93
N GLU A 28 6.67 -0.43 -15.12
CA GLU A 28 7.39 -0.13 -16.36
C GLU A 28 6.86 -0.87 -17.59
N LEU A 29 6.17 -2.01 -17.40
CA LEU A 29 5.54 -2.78 -18.48
C LEU A 29 4.08 -2.33 -18.73
N GLY A 30 3.61 -1.29 -18.04
CA GLY A 30 2.24 -0.80 -18.12
C GLY A 30 1.21 -1.70 -17.44
N ARG A 31 1.64 -2.69 -16.66
CA ARG A 31 0.72 -3.55 -15.88
C ARG A 31 0.07 -2.73 -14.79
N HIS A 32 -1.21 -2.96 -14.53
CA HIS A 32 -1.89 -2.36 -13.39
C HIS A 32 -1.40 -3.06 -12.11
N ILE A 33 -0.80 -2.32 -11.18
CA ILE A 33 -0.27 -2.84 -9.92
C ILE A 33 -1.05 -2.35 -8.71
N ILE A 34 -1.20 -3.20 -7.70
CA ILE A 34 -1.72 -2.84 -6.38
C ILE A 34 -0.57 -3.02 -5.37
N PRO A 35 0.11 -1.95 -4.96
CA PRO A 35 1.13 -2.02 -3.92
C PRO A 35 0.55 -2.46 -2.58
N ARG A 36 1.11 -3.50 -1.97
CA ARG A 36 0.90 -3.83 -0.55
C ARG A 36 2.22 -4.14 0.09
N GLY A 37 2.36 -3.69 1.32
CA GLY A 37 3.66 -3.70 1.94
C GLY A 37 3.65 -3.27 3.39
N PHE A 38 4.86 -3.10 3.87
CA PHE A 38 5.13 -2.70 5.25
C PHE A 38 6.15 -1.57 5.30
N VAL A 39 6.05 -0.77 6.36
CA VAL A 39 7.16 0.10 6.75
C VAL A 39 8.27 -0.76 7.36
N VAL A 40 9.47 -0.59 6.81
CA VAL A 40 10.73 -1.18 7.23
C VAL A 40 11.50 -0.08 7.96
N ASN A 41 11.45 -0.12 9.29
CA ASN A 41 12.11 0.86 10.13
C ASN A 41 13.63 0.63 10.12
N THR A 42 14.43 1.67 9.95
CA THR A 42 15.89 1.55 10.17
C THR A 42 16.28 1.65 11.63
N ASN A 43 15.42 2.23 12.47
CA ASN A 43 15.65 2.43 13.88
C ASN A 43 14.34 2.42 14.68
N ASP A 44 14.46 2.32 15.99
CA ASP A 44 13.47 2.76 16.95
C ASP A 44 14.16 3.57 18.06
N HIS A 45 13.41 3.94 19.11
CA HIS A 45 13.94 4.66 20.27
C HIS A 45 15.08 3.94 21.05
N LYS A 46 15.33 2.64 20.82
CA LYS A 46 16.46 1.88 21.38
C LYS A 46 17.64 1.73 20.41
N GLY A 47 17.57 2.30 19.21
CA GLY A 47 18.64 2.27 18.22
C GLY A 47 18.27 1.52 16.94
N ASP A 48 19.26 0.95 16.27
CA ASP A 48 19.09 0.32 14.96
C ASP A 48 18.16 -0.90 15.02
N VAL A 49 17.37 -1.08 13.95
CA VAL A 49 16.55 -2.27 13.67
C VAL A 49 17.12 -2.98 12.44
N PHE A 50 17.17 -4.30 12.47
CA PHE A 50 17.73 -5.12 11.38
C PHE A 50 16.70 -6.11 10.85
N PHE A 51 16.78 -6.37 9.54
CA PHE A 51 15.94 -7.33 8.85
C PHE A 51 16.84 -8.36 8.17
N ASN A 52 16.34 -9.59 8.02
CA ASN A 52 17.02 -10.68 7.35
C ASN A 52 16.12 -11.31 6.27
N THR A 53 16.61 -12.35 5.60
CA THR A 53 15.88 -13.05 4.54
C THR A 53 14.57 -13.67 5.00
N ASP A 54 14.49 -14.15 6.24
CA ASP A 54 13.28 -14.78 6.78
C ASP A 54 12.17 -13.75 7.03
N ASP A 55 12.54 -12.52 7.42
CA ASP A 55 11.59 -11.41 7.52
C ASP A 55 10.92 -11.15 6.16
N TYR A 56 11.71 -11.08 5.10
CA TYR A 56 11.19 -10.85 3.74
C TYR A 56 10.41 -12.05 3.22
N ALA A 57 10.80 -13.29 3.56
CA ALA A 57 10.01 -14.48 3.26
C ALA A 57 8.62 -14.39 3.92
N ARG A 58 8.55 -13.96 5.18
CA ARG A 58 7.27 -13.70 5.86
C ARG A 58 6.48 -12.57 5.19
N MET A 59 7.11 -11.45 4.84
CA MET A 59 6.44 -10.35 4.10
C MET A 59 5.82 -10.85 2.80
N VAL A 60 6.55 -11.61 1.99
CA VAL A 60 6.07 -12.19 0.73
C VAL A 60 4.86 -13.09 0.99
N ARG A 61 4.92 -13.92 2.03
CA ARG A 61 3.83 -14.83 2.41
C ARG A 61 2.63 -14.12 3.04
N MET A 62 2.76 -12.84 3.41
CA MET A 62 1.67 -11.92 3.74
C MET A 62 1.20 -11.09 2.54
N GLY A 63 1.74 -11.33 1.35
CA GLY A 63 1.32 -10.70 0.11
C GLY A 63 2.07 -9.41 -0.23
N ALA A 64 3.16 -9.08 0.45
CA ALA A 64 3.94 -7.90 0.13
C ALA A 64 4.52 -7.97 -1.29
N ASN A 65 4.42 -6.85 -2.01
CA ASN A 65 5.12 -6.57 -3.27
C ASN A 65 5.80 -5.19 -3.24
N VAL A 66 5.62 -4.41 -2.17
CA VAL A 66 6.32 -3.15 -1.90
C VAL A 66 6.82 -3.13 -0.44
N GLN A 67 7.93 -2.45 -0.19
CA GLN A 67 8.39 -2.05 1.14
C GLN A 67 8.57 -0.53 1.17
N VAL A 68 8.40 0.07 2.34
CA VAL A 68 8.74 1.48 2.58
C VAL A 68 9.88 1.54 3.60
N ILE A 69 11.09 1.84 3.14
CA ILE A 69 12.23 2.01 4.03
C ILE A 69 12.18 3.41 4.62
N ARG A 70 12.09 3.51 5.94
CA ARG A 70 12.03 4.78 6.67
C ARG A 70 13.44 5.35 6.85
N LEU A 71 13.70 6.48 6.23
CA LEU A 71 14.99 7.18 6.29
C LEU A 71 15.08 8.11 7.50
N GLU A 72 16.28 8.21 8.06
CA GLU A 72 16.66 9.17 9.10
C GLU A 72 17.38 10.36 8.45
N LEU A 73 16.76 11.55 8.44
CA LEU A 73 17.35 12.77 7.86
C LEU A 73 18.73 13.08 8.42
N GLY A 74 18.95 12.88 9.72
CA GLY A 74 20.23 13.17 10.36
C GLY A 74 21.40 12.34 9.84
N LYS A 75 21.15 11.10 9.41
CA LYS A 75 22.19 10.22 8.85
C LYS A 75 22.50 10.49 7.37
N LEU A 76 21.78 11.42 6.76
CA LEU A 76 21.84 11.73 5.33
C LEU A 76 22.15 13.20 5.03
N SER A 77 22.18 14.06 6.04
CA SER A 77 22.22 15.51 5.87
C SER A 77 23.21 16.17 6.83
N ASN A 78 23.40 17.47 6.64
CA ASN A 78 24.11 18.34 7.56
C ASN A 78 23.15 19.27 8.34
N PHE A 79 21.88 18.86 8.53
CA PHE A 79 21.01 19.53 9.51
C PHE A 79 21.68 19.53 10.89
N PRO A 80 21.29 20.41 11.83
CA PRO A 80 21.87 20.43 13.18
C PRO A 80 21.86 19.04 13.83
N GLY A 81 23.04 18.56 14.24
CA GLY A 81 23.25 17.20 14.79
C GLY A 81 23.39 16.08 13.76
N GLY A 82 23.05 16.35 12.50
CA GLY A 82 23.14 15.43 11.39
C GLY A 82 24.54 15.38 10.77
N LYS A 83 24.89 14.20 10.25
CA LYS A 83 26.05 13.97 9.40
C LYS A 83 25.77 12.79 8.49
N LEU A 84 26.21 12.87 7.23
CA LEU A 84 26.16 11.71 6.34
C LEU A 84 26.94 10.52 6.93
N GLU A 85 26.26 9.39 7.13
CA GLU A 85 26.84 8.17 7.69
C GLU A 85 27.01 7.07 6.63
N PRO A 86 28.24 6.73 6.22
CA PRO A 86 28.46 5.68 5.21
C PRO A 86 27.91 4.30 5.60
N LYS A 87 27.97 3.94 6.89
CA LYS A 87 27.42 2.67 7.40
C LYS A 87 25.90 2.61 7.27
N TYR A 88 25.23 3.76 7.39
CA TYR A 88 23.79 3.84 7.17
C TYR A 88 23.43 3.55 5.70
N LEU A 89 24.20 4.08 4.75
CA LEU A 89 24.00 3.79 3.33
C LEU A 89 24.15 2.28 3.01
N LEU A 90 25.15 1.61 3.60
CA LEU A 90 25.33 0.16 3.45
C LEU A 90 24.14 -0.64 4.03
N LYS A 91 23.55 -0.17 5.12
CA LYS A 91 22.32 -0.74 5.67
C LYS A 91 21.15 -0.57 4.69
N LEU A 92 21.01 0.61 4.07
CA LEU A 92 19.97 0.83 3.05
C LEU A 92 20.16 -0.10 1.86
N ASP A 93 21.39 -0.32 1.38
CA ASP A 93 21.66 -1.27 0.29
C ASP A 93 21.20 -2.67 0.65
N THR A 94 21.46 -3.09 1.89
CA THR A 94 21.09 -4.42 2.39
C THR A 94 19.58 -4.59 2.35
N LEU A 95 18.82 -3.59 2.81
CA LEU A 95 17.36 -3.62 2.78
C LEU A 95 16.79 -3.58 1.35
N VAL A 96 17.41 -2.81 0.44
CA VAL A 96 17.04 -2.82 -0.99
C VAL A 96 17.32 -4.19 -1.61
N ALA A 97 18.48 -4.78 -1.34
CA ALA A 97 18.85 -6.09 -1.84
C ALA A 97 17.92 -7.20 -1.33
N LEU A 98 17.56 -7.18 -0.03
CA LEU A 98 16.60 -8.12 0.54
C LEU A 98 15.22 -8.01 -0.13
N GLY A 99 14.73 -6.77 -0.33
CA GLY A 99 13.48 -6.52 -1.07
C GLY A 99 13.54 -7.02 -2.49
N LYS A 100 14.59 -6.66 -3.23
CA LYS A 100 14.83 -7.07 -4.62
C LYS A 100 14.85 -8.61 -4.75
N ASN A 101 15.59 -9.30 -3.89
CA ASN A 101 15.70 -10.75 -3.89
C ASN A 101 14.35 -11.44 -3.56
N ALA A 102 13.50 -10.79 -2.77
CA ALA A 102 12.15 -11.25 -2.46
C ALA A 102 11.09 -10.85 -3.51
N GLY A 103 11.48 -10.13 -4.56
CA GLY A 103 10.55 -9.60 -5.57
C GLY A 103 9.65 -8.47 -5.07
N ILE A 104 10.13 -7.71 -4.07
CA ILE A 104 9.47 -6.57 -3.44
C ILE A 104 10.14 -5.28 -3.94
N LYS A 105 9.36 -4.30 -4.39
CA LYS A 105 9.88 -2.97 -4.77
C LYS A 105 10.08 -2.08 -3.55
N THR A 106 11.00 -1.14 -3.63
CA THR A 106 11.34 -0.24 -2.52
C THR A 106 10.82 1.17 -2.77
N VAL A 107 10.19 1.76 -1.78
CA VAL A 107 10.01 3.21 -1.66
C VAL A 107 10.84 3.68 -0.47
N PHE A 108 11.58 4.77 -0.62
CA PHE A 108 12.22 5.42 0.52
C PHE A 108 11.32 6.53 1.07
N LYS A 109 11.24 6.67 2.39
CA LYS A 109 10.41 7.71 3.05
C LYS A 109 11.29 8.55 3.97
N MET A 110 11.41 9.84 3.72
CA MET A 110 12.21 10.72 4.58
C MET A 110 11.42 11.17 5.81
N THR A 111 11.93 10.79 6.97
CA THR A 111 11.47 11.34 8.26
C THR A 111 12.47 12.35 8.78
N VAL A 112 12.01 13.26 9.63
CA VAL A 112 12.85 14.30 10.25
C VAL A 112 13.65 13.79 11.46
N TYR A 113 13.90 12.47 11.54
CA TYR A 113 14.60 11.85 12.66
C TYR A 113 16.12 11.92 12.52
N GLY A 114 16.81 11.76 13.66
CA GLY A 114 18.27 11.70 13.73
C GLY A 114 18.96 13.07 13.72
N VAL A 115 18.21 14.17 13.74
CA VAL A 115 18.73 15.54 13.88
C VAL A 115 18.46 16.03 15.30
N ASP A 116 19.34 16.90 15.83
CA ASP A 116 19.23 17.45 17.19
C ASP A 116 18.01 18.37 17.33
N GLN A 117 17.73 19.14 16.26
CA GLN A 117 16.62 20.06 16.21
C GLN A 117 16.06 20.13 14.79
N PHE A 118 14.80 19.75 14.63
CA PHE A 118 14.00 20.06 13.45
C PHE A 118 12.76 20.84 13.88
N LYS A 119 12.57 22.03 13.33
CA LYS A 119 11.38 22.86 13.58
C LYS A 119 10.69 23.11 12.25
N TRP A 120 9.41 22.77 12.19
CA TRP A 120 8.63 22.93 10.97
C TRP A 120 8.52 24.40 10.57
N GLU A 121 8.38 25.30 11.54
CA GLU A 121 8.27 26.74 11.32
C GLU A 121 9.51 27.29 10.61
N GLU A 122 10.70 26.99 11.13
CA GLU A 122 11.98 27.40 10.52
C GLU A 122 12.16 26.77 9.13
N PHE A 123 11.79 25.50 8.97
CA PHE A 123 11.82 24.80 7.69
C PHE A 123 10.93 25.48 6.64
N TRP A 124 9.69 25.86 6.99
CA TRP A 124 8.78 26.52 6.05
C TRP A 124 9.26 27.90 5.63
N GLU A 125 9.79 28.67 6.57
CA GLU A 125 10.33 30.00 6.30
C GLU A 125 11.65 29.96 5.52
N ASN A 126 12.35 28.82 5.55
CA ASN A 126 13.57 28.55 4.79
C ASN A 126 14.63 29.66 4.97
N ARG A 127 14.82 30.14 6.20
CA ARG A 127 15.68 31.31 6.49
C ARG A 127 17.18 30.98 6.41
N ASN A 128 17.56 29.71 6.56
CA ASN A 128 18.94 29.25 6.53
C ASN A 128 19.17 28.19 5.43
N SER A 129 18.38 28.23 4.36
CA SER A 129 18.47 27.27 3.24
C SER A 129 18.18 25.82 3.67
N GLU A 130 17.22 25.65 4.58
CA GLU A 130 16.75 24.35 5.06
C GLU A 130 16.25 23.46 3.90
N TYR A 131 15.60 24.04 2.89
CA TYR A 131 15.15 23.31 1.69
C TYR A 131 16.32 22.77 0.87
N GLU A 132 17.40 23.54 0.70
CA GLU A 132 18.60 23.09 -0.01
C GLU A 132 19.24 21.93 0.74
N THR A 133 19.42 22.09 2.06
CA THR A 133 19.98 21.03 2.92
C THR A 133 19.15 19.74 2.87
N TYR A 134 17.81 19.87 2.82
CA TYR A 134 16.90 18.74 2.72
C TYR A 134 16.93 18.06 1.35
N ILE A 135 17.01 18.85 0.27
CA ILE A 135 17.16 18.33 -1.09
C ILE A 135 18.52 17.66 -1.28
N ASP A 136 19.59 18.18 -0.69
CA ASP A 136 20.91 17.56 -0.76
C ASP A 136 20.94 16.21 -0.05
N ALA A 137 20.22 16.08 1.07
CA ALA A 137 20.02 14.78 1.72
C ALA A 137 19.32 13.77 0.80
N TRP A 138 18.33 14.24 0.04
CA TRP A 138 17.66 13.43 -0.97
C TRP A 138 18.55 13.09 -2.17
N LYS A 139 19.41 14.01 -2.63
CA LYS A 139 20.38 13.77 -3.71
C LYS A 139 21.33 12.61 -3.38
N VAL A 140 21.67 12.40 -2.11
CA VAL A 140 22.43 11.20 -1.69
C VAL A 140 21.70 9.91 -2.10
N ILE A 141 20.39 9.84 -1.85
CA ILE A 141 19.57 8.66 -2.15
C ILE A 141 19.27 8.57 -3.65
N TRP A 142 18.95 9.68 -4.31
CA TRP A 142 18.65 9.70 -5.74
C TRP A 142 19.84 9.25 -6.58
N ASN A 143 21.05 9.74 -6.29
CA ASN A 143 22.26 9.32 -6.99
C ASN A 143 22.62 7.86 -6.69
N ARG A 144 22.37 7.39 -5.47
CA ARG A 144 22.69 6.01 -5.09
C ARG A 144 21.81 4.98 -5.80
N TYR A 145 20.55 5.31 -6.07
CA TYR A 145 19.55 4.37 -6.58
C TYR A 145 18.88 4.80 -7.88
N SER A 146 19.49 5.69 -8.65
CA SER A 146 18.95 6.20 -9.92
C SER A 146 18.63 5.05 -10.88
N ASP A 147 19.57 4.12 -11.04
CA ASP A 147 19.49 3.01 -12.00
C ASP A 147 18.92 1.72 -11.41
N ASP A 148 18.59 1.69 -10.11
CA ASP A 148 18.07 0.49 -9.48
C ASP A 148 16.57 0.34 -9.74
N ALA A 149 16.20 -0.50 -10.71
CA ALA A 149 14.81 -0.78 -11.06
C ALA A 149 13.99 -1.39 -9.90
N SER A 150 14.61 -1.90 -8.83
CA SER A 150 13.89 -2.36 -7.63
C SER A 150 13.38 -1.20 -6.77
N VAL A 151 13.94 0.01 -6.91
CA VAL A 151 13.44 1.22 -6.25
C VAL A 151 12.34 1.86 -7.11
N LEU A 152 11.11 1.86 -6.58
CA LEU A 152 9.92 2.44 -7.22
C LEU A 152 9.89 3.97 -7.10
N GLY A 153 10.31 4.52 -5.96
CA GLY A 153 10.18 5.96 -5.74
C GLY A 153 10.52 6.45 -4.33
N TYR A 154 10.12 7.69 -4.07
CA TYR A 154 10.51 8.47 -2.90
C TYR A 154 9.30 9.18 -2.30
N ASP A 155 8.97 8.88 -1.05
CA ASP A 155 8.02 9.62 -0.21
C ASP A 155 8.76 10.76 0.47
N VAL A 156 8.60 11.94 -0.13
CA VAL A 156 9.59 13.01 -0.03
C VAL A 156 9.52 13.79 1.27
N VAL A 157 8.36 13.85 1.93
CA VAL A 157 8.17 14.55 3.21
C VAL A 157 7.14 13.78 4.04
N ASN A 158 7.59 13.14 5.12
CA ASN A 158 6.70 12.43 6.02
C ASN A 158 5.97 13.38 6.99
N GLU A 159 4.64 13.32 6.99
CA GLU A 159 3.74 14.03 7.92
C GLU A 159 4.12 15.51 8.15
N PRO A 160 4.16 16.34 7.09
CA PRO A 160 4.48 17.77 7.23
C PRO A 160 3.52 18.46 8.18
N ARG A 161 3.99 19.36 9.06
CA ARG A 161 3.16 19.95 10.12
C ARG A 161 3.16 21.47 10.10
N LYS A 162 2.04 22.04 10.54
CA LYS A 162 1.88 23.48 10.82
C LYS A 162 2.49 23.90 12.15
N LEU A 163 2.31 23.07 13.19
CA LEU A 163 2.67 23.39 14.58
C LEU A 163 2.13 24.76 15.01
N THR A 164 2.98 25.72 15.36
CA THR A 164 2.56 26.98 15.99
C THR A 164 2.36 28.15 15.02
N MET A 165 2.60 27.97 13.72
CA MET A 165 2.44 29.05 12.73
C MET A 165 0.99 29.59 12.72
N ASP A 166 0.84 30.91 12.72
CA ASP A 166 -0.46 31.56 12.51
C ASP A 166 -0.80 31.62 11.01
N ILE A 167 -1.22 30.49 10.46
CA ILE A 167 -1.56 30.30 9.05
C ILE A 167 -2.65 29.24 8.91
N SER A 168 -3.50 29.34 7.90
CA SER A 168 -4.45 28.27 7.57
C SER A 168 -3.71 27.06 6.97
N TYR A 169 -4.29 25.86 7.07
CA TYR A 169 -3.71 24.68 6.41
C TYR A 169 -3.70 24.79 4.88
N ASP A 170 -4.68 25.50 4.33
CA ASP A 170 -4.79 25.77 2.89
C ASP A 170 -3.66 26.70 2.43
N ASP A 171 -3.43 27.80 3.16
CA ASP A 171 -2.33 28.73 2.88
C ASP A 171 -0.97 28.08 3.10
N LEU A 172 -0.80 27.28 4.15
CA LEU A 172 0.44 26.51 4.36
C LEU A 172 0.72 25.58 3.18
N THR A 173 -0.31 24.89 2.70
CA THR A 173 -0.21 23.97 1.57
C THR A 173 0.16 24.72 0.28
N LYS A 174 -0.55 25.80 -0.05
CA LYS A 174 -0.35 26.56 -1.29
C LYS A 174 0.94 27.37 -1.29
N LYS A 175 1.28 28.01 -0.17
CA LYS A 175 2.43 28.92 -0.05
C LYS A 175 3.75 28.17 0.13
N TYR A 176 3.75 27.03 0.81
CA TYR A 176 4.99 26.33 1.19
C TYR A 176 5.06 24.91 0.67
N LEU A 177 4.07 24.05 0.98
CA LEU A 177 4.16 22.62 0.68
C LEU A 177 4.23 22.33 -0.83
N ILE A 178 3.32 22.91 -1.62
CA ILE A 178 3.28 22.67 -3.07
C ILE A 178 4.54 23.19 -3.76
N PRO A 179 5.03 24.43 -3.51
CA PRO A 179 6.29 24.90 -4.05
C PRO A 179 7.49 24.02 -3.66
N LEU A 180 7.56 23.56 -2.40
CA LEU A 180 8.60 22.64 -1.97
C LEU A 180 8.55 21.33 -2.75
N TYR A 181 7.36 20.73 -2.89
CA TYR A 181 7.20 19.50 -3.68
C TYR A 181 7.61 19.69 -5.13
N GLN A 182 7.23 20.81 -5.77
CA GLN A 182 7.66 21.11 -7.13
C GLN A 182 9.18 21.19 -7.24
N ASN A 183 9.84 21.87 -6.30
CA ASN A 183 11.30 21.97 -6.26
C ASN A 183 11.98 20.59 -6.08
N ILE A 184 11.50 19.78 -5.12
CA ILE A 184 12.02 18.42 -4.90
C ILE A 184 11.84 17.55 -6.15
N ILE A 185 10.67 17.62 -6.80
CA ILE A 185 10.39 16.85 -8.02
C ILE A 185 11.32 17.29 -9.15
N ASP A 186 11.48 18.59 -9.36
CA ASP A 186 12.32 19.15 -10.43
C ASP A 186 13.80 18.78 -10.22
N GLU A 187 14.29 18.78 -8.98
CA GLU A 187 15.65 18.33 -8.65
C GLU A 187 15.83 16.82 -8.79
N SER A 188 14.87 16.01 -8.30
CA SER A 188 14.91 14.55 -8.45
C SER A 188 14.93 14.16 -9.92
N GLN A 189 14.08 14.76 -10.74
CA GLN A 189 13.93 14.38 -12.16
C GLN A 189 15.13 14.75 -13.02
N LYS A 190 16.02 15.63 -12.56
CA LYS A 190 17.34 15.85 -13.18
C LYS A 190 18.27 14.64 -13.04
N ILE A 191 18.08 13.83 -12.00
CA ILE A 191 18.91 12.66 -11.69
C ILE A 191 18.22 11.36 -12.16
N ASN A 192 16.91 11.22 -11.89
CA ASN A 192 16.17 9.98 -12.13
C ASN A 192 14.71 10.24 -12.56
N PRO A 193 14.48 10.66 -13.82
CA PRO A 193 13.19 11.18 -14.31
C PRO A 193 12.02 10.18 -14.19
N ASP A 194 12.31 8.87 -14.17
CA ASP A 194 11.29 7.82 -14.18
C ASP A 194 10.78 7.43 -12.79
N LYS A 195 11.54 7.75 -11.74
CA LYS A 195 11.18 7.39 -10.35
C LYS A 195 9.92 8.13 -9.91
N LYS A 196 9.09 7.45 -9.11
CA LYS A 196 7.86 8.03 -8.59
C LYS A 196 8.14 8.91 -7.38
N ILE A 197 7.44 10.04 -7.29
CA ILE A 197 7.50 10.95 -6.14
C ILE A 197 6.17 10.89 -5.39
N LEU A 198 6.20 10.35 -4.18
CA LEU A 198 5.05 10.20 -3.30
C LEU A 198 4.92 11.47 -2.45
N LEU A 199 3.70 12.02 -2.40
CA LEU A 199 3.40 13.30 -1.77
C LEU A 199 2.35 13.13 -0.68
N GLN A 200 2.62 13.65 0.51
CA GLN A 200 1.67 13.64 1.62
C GLN A 200 0.98 15.00 1.77
N SER A 201 -0.16 15.04 2.45
CA SER A 201 -0.79 16.29 2.89
C SER A 201 -0.35 16.68 4.30
N ILE A 202 -0.67 17.90 4.73
CA ILE A 202 -0.30 18.39 6.06
C ILE A 202 -0.97 17.54 7.15
N PHE A 203 -0.16 17.00 8.06
CA PHE A 203 -0.61 16.39 9.29
C PHE A 203 -1.00 17.47 10.30
N MET A 204 -2.28 17.48 10.64
CA MET A 204 -2.91 18.52 11.45
C MET A 204 -2.53 18.38 12.93
N ASN A 205 -2.49 19.51 13.61
CA ASN A 205 -2.30 19.57 15.04
C ASN A 205 -3.41 18.81 15.78
N LYS A 206 -3.07 18.31 16.97
CA LYS A 206 -4.04 17.64 17.85
C LYS A 206 -5.14 18.65 18.24
N GLY A 207 -6.39 18.26 18.02
CA GLY A 207 -7.56 19.09 18.32
C GLY A 207 -8.07 19.92 17.15
N GLU A 208 -7.26 20.09 16.09
CA GLU A 208 -7.65 20.86 14.89
C GLU A 208 -8.26 19.99 13.78
N LYS A 209 -8.49 18.70 14.06
CA LYS A 209 -9.03 17.74 13.08
C LYS A 209 -10.34 18.24 12.47
N ILE A 210 -10.40 18.26 11.14
CA ILE A 210 -11.65 18.50 10.40
C ILE A 210 -12.26 17.14 10.06
N ASP A 211 -13.56 16.96 10.35
CA ASP A 211 -14.32 15.75 10.04
C ASP A 211 -13.69 14.42 10.54
N ASN A 212 -13.04 14.43 11.70
CA ASN A 212 -12.27 13.29 12.25
C ASN A 212 -11.11 12.82 11.37
N ASN A 213 -10.64 13.62 10.41
CA ASN A 213 -9.42 13.36 9.66
C ASN A 213 -8.22 14.06 10.33
N GLN A 214 -7.05 13.42 10.28
CA GLN A 214 -5.79 13.95 10.80
C GLN A 214 -5.01 14.75 9.76
N TYR A 215 -5.45 14.72 8.52
CA TYR A 215 -4.75 15.31 7.40
C TYR A 215 -5.60 16.40 6.75
N ALA A 216 -4.99 17.55 6.52
CA ALA A 216 -5.60 18.62 5.75
C ALA A 216 -5.81 18.17 4.30
N GLU A 217 -6.81 18.76 3.65
CA GLU A 217 -7.09 18.53 2.23
C GLU A 217 -6.10 19.33 1.37
N ILE A 218 -5.60 18.71 0.30
CA ILE A 218 -4.86 19.43 -0.75
C ILE A 218 -5.87 19.97 -1.75
N THR A 219 -5.93 21.30 -1.87
CA THR A 219 -6.93 22.01 -2.69
C THR A 219 -6.36 22.58 -3.99
N ALA A 220 -5.06 22.39 -4.25
CA ALA A 220 -4.37 22.94 -5.40
C ALA A 220 -3.46 21.89 -6.05
N PRO A 221 -3.30 21.91 -7.39
CA PRO A 221 -2.54 20.91 -8.11
C PRO A 221 -1.03 21.11 -7.97
N ILE A 222 -0.29 20.00 -8.02
CA ILE A 222 1.18 20.01 -8.03
C ILE A 222 1.73 20.34 -9.43
N ASN A 223 1.01 20.01 -10.49
CA ASN A 223 1.40 20.25 -11.89
C ASN A 223 2.78 19.68 -12.25
N ARG A 224 3.05 18.42 -11.84
CA ARG A 224 4.23 17.64 -12.22
C ARG A 224 3.84 16.20 -12.57
N LYS A 225 4.69 15.53 -13.35
CA LYS A 225 4.51 14.12 -13.75
C LYS A 225 5.18 13.19 -12.73
N ASN A 226 4.91 11.89 -12.85
CA ASN A 226 5.48 10.83 -12.01
C ASN A 226 5.22 10.99 -10.51
N ILE A 227 4.14 11.67 -10.14
CA ILE A 227 3.72 11.81 -8.75
C ILE A 227 2.74 10.71 -8.33
N ILE A 228 2.70 10.42 -7.04
CA ILE A 228 1.73 9.55 -6.38
C ILE A 228 1.21 10.30 -5.16
N PHE A 229 -0.11 10.34 -4.97
CA PHE A 229 -0.67 10.87 -3.73
C PHE A 229 -0.60 9.81 -2.63
N ALA A 230 0.06 10.13 -1.53
CA ALA A 230 0.40 9.18 -0.47
C ALA A 230 -0.11 9.59 0.93
N PRO A 231 -1.41 9.77 1.13
CA PRO A 231 -1.94 10.11 2.45
C PRO A 231 -1.78 8.93 3.43
N HIS A 232 -1.79 9.22 4.72
CA HIS A 232 -1.95 8.19 5.75
C HIS A 232 -3.40 8.14 6.26
N ILE A 233 -3.79 6.99 6.81
CA ILE A 233 -5.11 6.82 7.45
C ILE A 233 -5.00 6.03 8.76
N TYR A 234 -5.20 6.74 9.87
CA TYR A 234 -5.25 6.17 11.21
C TYR A 234 -6.64 6.34 11.86
N GLN A 235 -7.68 6.06 11.09
CA GLN A 235 -9.07 6.17 11.52
C GLN A 235 -9.46 5.01 12.44
N ASN A 236 -10.17 5.30 13.53
CA ASN A 236 -10.72 4.30 14.45
C ASN A 236 -12.25 4.18 14.42
N LYS A 237 -12.92 5.13 13.74
CA LYS A 237 -14.36 5.11 13.50
C LYS A 237 -14.65 4.66 12.07
N ILE A 238 -15.27 3.49 11.94
CA ILE A 238 -15.56 2.83 10.66
C ILE A 238 -16.30 3.77 9.68
N ASP A 239 -17.29 4.52 10.17
CA ASP A 239 -18.13 5.40 9.36
C ASP A 239 -17.36 6.52 8.64
N PHE A 240 -16.19 6.89 9.16
CA PHE A 240 -15.35 7.94 8.58
C PHE A 240 -14.34 7.41 7.56
N ILE A 241 -14.10 6.10 7.48
CA ILE A 241 -13.11 5.54 6.56
C ILE A 241 -13.50 5.87 5.12
N LYS A 242 -14.74 5.54 4.72
CA LYS A 242 -15.21 5.78 3.35
C LYS A 242 -15.18 7.27 3.02
N ARG A 243 -15.64 8.12 3.95
CA ARG A 243 -15.63 9.57 3.75
C ARG A 243 -14.23 10.12 3.49
N ASN A 244 -13.26 9.72 4.31
CA ASN A 244 -11.87 10.17 4.15
C ASN A 244 -11.28 9.69 2.82
N MET A 245 -11.58 8.44 2.45
CA MET A 245 -11.13 7.88 1.19
C MET A 245 -11.80 8.52 -0.04
N ASP A 246 -13.09 8.85 0.04
CA ASP A 246 -13.80 9.61 -1.02
C ASP A 246 -13.16 11.01 -1.19
N ARG A 247 -12.73 11.64 -0.11
CA ARG A 247 -11.97 12.91 -0.17
C ARG A 247 -10.63 12.71 -0.87
N PHE A 248 -9.85 11.70 -0.46
CA PHE A 248 -8.59 11.38 -1.12
C PHE A 248 -8.75 11.08 -2.61
N ASN A 249 -9.86 10.47 -3.03
CA ASN A 249 -10.18 10.28 -4.44
C ASN A 249 -10.32 11.61 -5.18
N LYS A 250 -11.00 12.61 -4.60
CA LYS A 250 -11.13 13.94 -5.21
C LYS A 250 -9.79 14.66 -5.31
N GLU A 251 -8.98 14.58 -4.25
CA GLU A 251 -7.62 15.14 -4.22
C GLU A 251 -6.74 14.49 -5.30
N SER A 252 -6.81 13.16 -5.43
CA SER A 252 -6.13 12.38 -6.47
C SER A 252 -6.57 12.73 -7.88
N ASP A 253 -7.88 12.87 -8.12
CA ASP A 253 -8.43 13.29 -9.42
C ASP A 253 -7.91 14.70 -9.80
N MET A 254 -7.90 15.62 -8.83
CA MET A 254 -7.38 16.99 -9.01
C MET A 254 -5.88 17.00 -9.31
N MET A 255 -5.10 16.18 -8.60
CA MET A 255 -3.65 16.04 -8.84
C MET A 255 -3.31 15.20 -10.08
N LYS A 256 -4.28 14.48 -10.66
CA LYS A 256 -4.09 13.48 -11.73
C LYS A 256 -3.05 12.43 -11.33
N ALA A 257 -3.07 12.01 -10.06
CA ALA A 257 -2.08 11.13 -9.46
C ALA A 257 -2.73 9.87 -8.89
N PRO A 258 -2.14 8.67 -9.04
CA PRO A 258 -2.60 7.46 -8.35
C PRO A 258 -2.52 7.63 -6.82
N ILE A 259 -3.32 6.85 -6.08
CA ILE A 259 -3.27 6.79 -4.62
C ILE A 259 -2.46 5.58 -4.17
N LEU A 260 -1.52 5.81 -3.26
CA LEU A 260 -0.87 4.77 -2.45
C LEU A 260 -0.96 5.19 -0.98
N ILE A 261 -1.78 4.52 -0.18
CA ILE A 261 -1.89 4.83 1.24
C ILE A 261 -0.54 4.57 1.91
N GLY A 262 0.16 5.65 2.24
CA GLY A 262 1.58 5.65 2.61
C GLY A 262 1.84 4.98 3.94
N GLU A 263 0.85 5.05 4.85
CA GLU A 263 0.74 4.28 6.09
C GLU A 263 -0.73 4.14 6.49
N TRP A 264 -1.09 2.98 7.04
CA TRP A 264 -2.41 2.80 7.65
C TRP A 264 -2.40 1.83 8.82
N GLY A 265 -3.50 1.88 9.57
CA GLY A 265 -3.80 0.99 10.68
C GLY A 265 -4.24 1.79 11.90
N PHE A 266 -4.51 1.10 13.00
CA PHE A 266 -4.74 1.73 14.29
C PHE A 266 -3.70 1.19 15.29
N PRO A 267 -3.10 2.03 16.17
CA PRO A 267 -2.13 1.57 17.15
C PRO A 267 -2.78 0.52 18.02
N THR A 268 -2.14 -0.64 18.14
CA THR A 268 -2.60 -1.75 18.97
C THR A 268 -2.23 -1.50 20.42
N PHE A 269 -3.20 -1.55 21.34
CA PHE A 269 -2.93 -1.40 22.77
C PHE A 269 -2.42 -2.70 23.38
N ALA A 270 -1.65 -2.60 24.47
CA ALA A 270 -1.20 -3.77 25.23
C ALA A 270 -2.38 -4.66 25.68
N THR A 271 -3.52 -4.04 26.01
CA THR A 271 -4.75 -4.74 26.40
C THR A 271 -5.42 -5.47 25.23
N THR A 272 -5.23 -5.02 23.99
CA THR A 272 -5.79 -5.68 22.80
C THR A 272 -5.21 -7.08 22.61
N ASP A 273 -3.95 -7.31 22.99
CA ASP A 273 -3.31 -8.61 22.87
C ASP A 273 -3.96 -9.68 23.77
N THR A 274 -4.69 -9.28 24.82
CA THR A 274 -5.34 -10.20 25.76
C THR A 274 -6.88 -10.16 25.72
N LEU A 275 -7.49 -9.04 25.34
CA LEU A 275 -8.95 -8.90 25.30
C LEU A 275 -9.54 -9.38 23.97
N ILE A 276 -10.48 -10.31 24.03
CA ILE A 276 -11.20 -10.78 22.83
C ILE A 276 -12.25 -9.76 22.36
N SER A 277 -13.06 -9.25 23.29
CA SER A 277 -14.21 -8.35 23.03
C SER A 277 -14.04 -6.98 23.69
N GLY A 278 -14.98 -6.07 23.44
CA GLY A 278 -14.93 -4.66 23.87
C GLY A 278 -14.24 -3.74 22.86
N ASP A 279 -14.23 -2.44 23.15
CA ASP A 279 -13.76 -1.41 22.21
C ASP A 279 -12.26 -1.54 21.85
N LEU A 280 -11.47 -2.09 22.78
CA LEU A 280 -10.05 -2.39 22.57
C LEU A 280 -9.78 -3.87 22.31
N GLY A 281 -10.82 -4.70 22.18
CA GLY A 281 -10.67 -6.14 21.97
C GLY A 281 -10.32 -6.51 20.53
N GLN A 282 -9.75 -7.70 20.34
CA GLN A 282 -9.32 -8.22 19.05
C GLN A 282 -10.44 -8.25 18.00
N LEU A 283 -11.69 -8.54 18.41
CA LEU A 283 -12.82 -8.58 17.48
C LEU A 283 -13.12 -7.20 16.87
N ARG A 284 -13.04 -6.14 17.67
CA ARG A 284 -13.25 -4.76 17.21
C ARG A 284 -12.14 -4.29 16.29
N TYR A 285 -10.88 -4.62 16.62
CA TYR A 285 -9.73 -4.37 15.75
C TYR A 285 -9.89 -5.06 14.40
N ARG A 286 -10.24 -6.35 14.42
CA ARG A 286 -10.42 -7.14 13.20
C ARG A 286 -11.53 -6.56 12.33
N GLU A 287 -12.65 -6.17 12.92
CA GLU A 287 -13.73 -5.50 12.19
C GLU A 287 -13.25 -4.20 11.53
N LEU A 288 -12.59 -3.32 12.28
CA LEU A 288 -12.03 -2.07 11.76
C LEU A 288 -11.09 -2.31 10.56
N TYR A 289 -10.18 -3.28 10.70
CA TYR A 289 -9.24 -3.62 9.63
C TYR A 289 -9.96 -4.21 8.41
N ILE A 290 -10.96 -5.08 8.59
CA ILE A 290 -11.74 -5.66 7.48
C ILE A 290 -12.47 -4.55 6.73
N ARG A 291 -13.16 -3.65 7.43
CA ARG A 291 -13.89 -2.55 6.79
C ARG A 291 -12.96 -1.59 6.04
N THR A 292 -11.79 -1.31 6.60
CA THR A 292 -10.76 -0.52 5.93
C THR A 292 -10.26 -1.21 4.66
N ALA A 293 -9.94 -2.49 4.76
CA ALA A 293 -9.49 -3.34 3.66
C ALA A 293 -10.51 -3.42 2.51
N GLU A 294 -11.80 -3.57 2.83
CA GLU A 294 -12.90 -3.61 1.83
C GLU A 294 -12.98 -2.32 1.03
N ILE A 295 -12.76 -1.16 1.68
CA ILE A 295 -12.75 0.14 1.00
C ILE A 295 -11.53 0.25 0.09
N PHE A 296 -10.35 -0.16 0.55
CA PHE A 296 -9.14 -0.16 -0.28
C PHE A 296 -9.29 -1.05 -1.52
N ASP A 297 -9.86 -2.26 -1.35
CA ASP A 297 -10.09 -3.19 -2.46
C ASP A 297 -11.03 -2.58 -3.51
N LYS A 298 -12.17 -2.03 -3.05
CA LYS A 298 -13.16 -1.40 -3.94
C LYS A 298 -12.61 -0.20 -4.70
N MET A 299 -11.71 0.55 -4.09
CA MET A 299 -11.05 1.69 -4.75
C MET A 299 -9.84 1.28 -5.58
N GLY A 300 -9.32 0.07 -5.41
CA GLY A 300 -8.11 -0.38 -6.09
C GLY A 300 -6.85 0.37 -5.69
N VAL A 301 -6.76 0.82 -4.44
CA VAL A 301 -5.59 1.57 -3.95
C VAL A 301 -4.56 0.64 -3.32
N GLY A 302 -3.28 1.00 -3.48
CA GLY A 302 -2.21 0.37 -2.71
C GLY A 302 -2.21 0.84 -1.26
N ALA A 303 -1.64 0.05 -0.34
CA ALA A 303 -1.58 0.40 1.07
C ALA A 303 -0.38 -0.23 1.80
N ILE A 304 0.26 0.56 2.65
CA ILE A 304 1.44 0.15 3.44
C ILE A 304 1.06 0.06 4.92
N LYS A 305 1.17 -1.11 5.52
CA LYS A 305 0.92 -1.30 6.95
C LYS A 305 2.12 -0.80 7.76
N ALA A 306 1.86 0.01 8.78
CA ALA A 306 2.91 0.47 9.68
C ALA A 306 3.51 -0.70 10.48
N TRP A 307 4.86 -0.73 10.48
CA TRP A 307 5.84 -1.53 11.22
C TRP A 307 5.66 -3.04 11.11
N PHE A 308 6.54 -3.65 10.30
CA PHE A 308 6.55 -5.09 10.11
C PHE A 308 6.95 -5.84 11.38
N LEU A 309 8.11 -5.56 11.98
CA LEU A 309 8.62 -6.33 13.12
C LEU A 309 7.91 -5.97 14.43
N GLY A 310 8.19 -6.76 15.48
CA GLY A 310 7.85 -6.44 16.86
C GLY A 310 8.54 -5.18 17.36
N ASN A 311 8.27 -4.84 18.62
CA ASN A 311 8.70 -3.57 19.18
C ASN A 311 9.38 -3.74 20.53
N ARG A 312 10.54 -3.09 20.66
CA ARG A 312 11.34 -3.11 21.89
C ARG A 312 10.74 -2.29 23.03
N SER A 313 9.80 -1.40 22.72
CA SER A 313 8.91 -0.77 23.71
C SER A 313 7.60 -0.33 23.07
N MET A 314 6.59 -0.19 23.92
CA MET A 314 5.33 0.45 23.56
C MET A 314 5.36 1.94 23.93
N GLN A 315 4.64 2.75 23.16
CA GLN A 315 4.50 4.18 23.40
C GLN A 315 3.06 4.52 23.79
N ASN A 316 2.81 5.75 24.24
CA ASN A 316 1.45 6.21 24.57
C ASN A 316 0.89 7.07 23.43
N PHE A 317 0.70 6.47 22.24
CA PHE A 317 0.20 7.21 21.07
C PHE A 317 -1.21 7.78 21.29
N LEU A 318 -2.03 7.09 22.09
CA LEU A 318 -3.43 7.42 22.35
C LEU A 318 -3.78 7.24 23.84
N PRO A 319 -4.87 7.85 24.35
CA PRO A 319 -5.24 7.79 25.77
C PRO A 319 -5.54 6.39 26.33
N GLY A 320 -5.69 5.36 25.48
CA GLY A 320 -5.95 3.98 25.90
C GLY A 320 -4.75 3.26 26.53
N GLY A 321 -3.61 3.93 26.68
CA GLY A 321 -2.40 3.40 27.33
C GLY A 321 -1.30 2.98 26.35
N PRO A 322 -0.35 2.14 26.82
CA PRO A 322 0.76 1.67 26.00
C PRO A 322 0.26 0.97 24.74
N SER A 323 0.82 1.37 23.61
CA SER A 323 0.40 0.95 22.27
C SER A 323 1.56 0.89 21.28
N THR A 324 1.32 0.17 20.18
CA THR A 324 2.32 -0.16 19.17
C THR A 324 1.70 -0.22 17.78
N TRP A 325 2.47 0.10 16.75
CA TRP A 325 2.06 -0.10 15.35
C TRP A 325 2.41 -1.50 14.82
N ALA A 326 3.31 -2.21 15.51
CA ALA A 326 3.85 -3.51 15.11
C ALA A 326 2.77 -4.56 14.87
N ILE A 327 2.96 -5.40 13.85
CA ILE A 327 2.06 -6.54 13.59
C ILE A 327 2.47 -7.82 14.34
N PHE A 328 3.62 -7.82 15.01
CA PHE A 328 4.04 -8.90 15.91
C PHE A 328 4.11 -8.42 17.36
N SER A 329 3.75 -9.30 18.30
CA SER A 329 3.74 -9.02 19.74
C SER A 329 5.08 -9.26 20.43
N ASP A 330 6.13 -9.60 19.67
CA ASP A 330 7.50 -9.67 20.18
C ASP A 330 7.88 -8.39 20.93
N SER A 331 8.55 -8.57 22.08
CA SER A 331 9.17 -7.51 22.87
C SER A 331 10.56 -7.12 22.36
N THR A 332 10.97 -7.72 21.25
CA THR A 332 12.19 -7.42 20.49
C THR A 332 11.80 -6.91 19.11
N ASP A 333 12.78 -6.46 18.34
CA ASP A 333 12.62 -6.15 16.91
C ASP A 333 12.60 -7.43 16.04
N ALA A 334 12.00 -8.52 16.53
CA ALA A 334 11.80 -9.76 15.79
C ALA A 334 10.32 -9.89 15.36
N GLY A 335 10.05 -10.78 14.40
CA GLY A 335 8.69 -11.09 13.96
C GLY A 335 8.34 -12.56 14.13
N THR A 336 8.14 -13.02 15.37
CA THR A 336 7.86 -14.43 15.67
C THR A 336 6.41 -14.69 16.11
N VAL A 337 5.77 -13.76 16.82
CA VAL A 337 4.41 -13.93 17.33
C VAL A 337 3.44 -12.96 16.63
N GLU A 338 2.75 -13.46 15.62
CA GLU A 338 1.80 -12.65 14.85
C GLU A 338 0.59 -12.19 15.69
N ARG A 339 0.21 -10.92 15.54
CA ARG A 339 -1.14 -10.45 15.91
C ARG A 339 -2.13 -10.89 14.84
N LYS A 340 -2.65 -12.11 14.96
CA LYS A 340 -3.54 -12.72 13.96
C LYS A 340 -4.77 -11.88 13.62
N TYR A 341 -5.33 -11.14 14.57
CA TYR A 341 -6.43 -10.22 14.33
C TYR A 341 -6.09 -9.05 13.38
N ILE A 342 -4.80 -8.84 13.08
CA ILE A 342 -4.28 -7.94 12.04
C ILE A 342 -3.78 -8.75 10.83
N THR A 343 -2.89 -9.72 11.06
CA THR A 343 -2.20 -10.43 9.98
C THR A 343 -3.15 -11.25 9.11
N ASP A 344 -4.25 -11.74 9.68
CA ASP A 344 -5.32 -12.43 8.94
C ASP A 344 -6.12 -11.52 8.00
N VAL A 345 -6.14 -10.22 8.25
CA VAL A 345 -6.88 -9.28 7.40
C VAL A 345 -5.99 -8.70 6.30
N ILE A 346 -4.74 -8.38 6.63
CA ILE A 346 -3.82 -7.78 5.66
C ILE A 346 -3.31 -8.81 4.63
N SER A 347 -3.19 -10.08 5.03
CA SER A 347 -2.74 -11.19 4.17
C SER A 347 -3.85 -11.78 3.30
N ARG A 348 -4.89 -10.99 2.99
CA ARG A 348 -6.02 -11.42 2.15
C ARG A 348 -5.63 -11.51 0.66
N PRO A 349 -6.27 -12.37 -0.14
CA PRO A 349 -6.09 -12.41 -1.59
C PRO A 349 -6.30 -11.06 -2.28
N PHE A 350 -5.50 -10.76 -3.31
CA PHE A 350 -5.65 -9.57 -4.15
C PHE A 350 -4.80 -9.66 -5.44
N PRO A 351 -5.15 -8.93 -6.51
CA PRO A 351 -4.29 -8.79 -7.68
C PRO A 351 -3.04 -7.97 -7.34
N GLN A 352 -1.84 -8.54 -7.50
CA GLN A 352 -0.58 -7.80 -7.27
C GLN A 352 -0.16 -6.98 -8.49
N ALA A 353 -0.19 -7.61 -9.67
CA ALA A 353 0.13 -6.99 -10.95
C ALA A 353 -0.67 -7.68 -12.04
N ILE A 354 -1.42 -6.94 -12.86
CA ILE A 354 -2.24 -7.50 -13.94
C ILE A 354 -1.75 -6.95 -15.28
N ALA A 355 -1.41 -7.84 -16.20
CA ALA A 355 -1.19 -7.53 -17.60
C ALA A 355 -2.54 -7.22 -18.25
N GLY A 356 -2.93 -5.95 -18.13
CA GLY A 356 -4.27 -5.49 -18.42
C GLY A 356 -4.74 -4.38 -17.49
N ASP A 357 -6.05 -4.27 -17.34
CA ASP A 357 -6.75 -3.27 -16.53
C ASP A 357 -7.63 -3.95 -15.50
N ILE A 358 -7.35 -3.72 -14.23
CA ILE A 358 -8.24 -4.10 -13.13
C ILE A 358 -9.47 -3.18 -13.17
N GLN A 359 -10.64 -3.77 -13.36
CA GLN A 359 -11.91 -3.06 -13.34
C GLN A 359 -12.42 -2.91 -11.91
N ASN A 360 -12.39 -4.00 -11.14
CA ASN A 360 -12.70 -4.00 -9.71
C ASN A 360 -12.24 -5.32 -9.08
N PHE A 361 -12.05 -5.30 -7.76
CA PHE A 361 -11.90 -6.52 -6.98
C PHE A 361 -12.40 -6.33 -5.55
N LEU A 362 -12.69 -7.45 -4.88
CA LEU A 362 -13.05 -7.47 -3.46
C LEU A 362 -12.78 -8.86 -2.89
N PHE A 363 -12.09 -8.91 -1.76
CA PHE A 363 -12.05 -10.13 -0.95
C PHE A 363 -13.10 -10.08 0.17
N ASN A 364 -14.06 -11.00 0.11
CA ASN A 364 -15.05 -11.18 1.16
C ASN A 364 -14.49 -12.11 2.25
N HIS A 365 -14.29 -11.58 3.45
CA HIS A 365 -13.70 -12.34 4.56
C HIS A 365 -14.62 -13.43 5.11
N ALA A 366 -15.94 -13.23 5.05
CA ALA A 366 -16.91 -14.20 5.55
C ALA A 366 -16.99 -15.44 4.65
N THR A 367 -17.04 -15.24 3.33
CA THR A 367 -17.09 -16.34 2.35
C THR A 367 -15.70 -16.78 1.88
N ARG A 368 -14.65 -16.09 2.34
CA ARG A 368 -13.26 -16.25 1.89
C ARG A 368 -13.13 -16.24 0.36
N THR A 369 -13.89 -15.39 -0.32
CA THR A 369 -13.92 -15.35 -1.78
C THR A 369 -13.30 -14.07 -2.31
N LEU A 370 -12.30 -14.19 -3.18
CA LEU A 370 -11.86 -13.08 -4.02
C LEU A 370 -12.74 -13.04 -5.27
N HIS A 371 -13.33 -11.88 -5.54
CA HIS A 371 -13.89 -11.53 -6.85
C HIS A 371 -12.96 -10.52 -7.52
N LEU A 372 -12.62 -10.77 -8.78
CA LEU A 372 -11.74 -9.92 -9.57
C LEU A 372 -12.28 -9.83 -11.00
N ASN A 373 -12.44 -8.60 -11.51
CA ASN A 373 -12.76 -8.33 -12.90
C ASN A 373 -11.61 -7.59 -13.56
N VAL A 374 -11.14 -8.09 -14.70
CA VAL A 374 -10.03 -7.49 -15.47
C VAL A 374 -10.35 -7.45 -16.96
N ILE A 375 -9.70 -6.54 -17.68
CA ILE A 375 -9.55 -6.59 -19.14
C ILE A 375 -8.09 -6.99 -19.39
N SER A 376 -7.83 -8.08 -20.12
CA SER A 376 -6.47 -8.58 -20.35
C SER A 376 -5.68 -7.72 -21.34
N ASP A 377 -4.36 -7.80 -21.25
CA ASP A 377 -3.42 -7.24 -22.21
C ASP A 377 -2.12 -8.05 -22.16
N ASN A 378 -2.06 -9.12 -22.96
CA ASN A 378 -0.95 -10.06 -23.00
C ASN A 378 0.37 -9.40 -23.45
N SER A 379 0.33 -8.23 -24.10
CA SER A 379 1.53 -7.47 -24.47
C SER A 379 2.29 -6.91 -23.24
N LYS A 380 1.62 -6.81 -22.09
CA LYS A 380 2.19 -6.27 -20.84
C LYS A 380 2.86 -7.34 -19.96
N GLY A 381 2.94 -8.58 -20.46
CA GLY A 381 3.65 -9.68 -19.81
C GLY A 381 2.82 -10.43 -18.76
N VAL A 382 3.47 -10.78 -17.65
CA VAL A 382 2.92 -11.74 -16.66
C VAL A 382 2.02 -11.05 -15.64
N SER A 383 0.86 -11.65 -15.34
CA SER A 383 -0.01 -11.26 -14.22
C SER A 383 0.27 -12.09 -12.96
N LYS A 384 0.03 -11.50 -11.79
CA LYS A 384 0.26 -12.09 -10.47
C LYS A 384 -0.91 -11.76 -9.55
N ILE A 385 -1.47 -12.78 -8.92
CA ILE A 385 -2.52 -12.66 -7.90
C ILE A 385 -2.01 -13.36 -6.64
N PHE A 386 -1.96 -12.63 -5.52
CA PHE A 386 -1.66 -13.24 -4.23
C PHE A 386 -2.92 -13.90 -3.67
N ILE A 387 -2.78 -15.12 -3.12
CA ILE A 387 -3.90 -15.94 -2.64
C ILE A 387 -3.90 -16.13 -1.12
N GLY A 388 -2.76 -16.01 -0.43
CA GLY A 388 -2.72 -16.28 1.02
C GLY A 388 -3.26 -17.67 1.40
N ALA A 389 -2.96 -18.68 0.58
CA ALA A 389 -3.49 -20.03 0.65
C ALA A 389 -3.42 -20.67 2.04
N ASN A 390 -2.27 -20.61 2.71
CA ASN A 390 -2.07 -21.22 4.01
C ASN A 390 -2.96 -20.62 5.10
N ARG A 391 -3.45 -19.39 4.90
CA ARG A 391 -4.25 -18.67 5.88
C ARG A 391 -5.75 -18.78 5.61
N HIS A 392 -6.14 -18.59 4.35
CA HIS A 392 -7.55 -18.53 3.98
C HIS A 392 -8.11 -19.84 3.43
N TYR A 393 -7.22 -20.71 2.94
CA TYR A 393 -7.56 -21.92 2.18
C TYR A 393 -6.72 -23.14 2.61
N PRO A 394 -6.69 -23.50 3.91
CA PRO A 394 -5.88 -24.63 4.39
C PRO A 394 -6.24 -25.96 3.74
N ASP A 395 -7.51 -26.13 3.33
CA ASP A 395 -8.02 -27.34 2.65
C ASP A 395 -7.98 -27.24 1.11
N GLY A 396 -7.28 -26.24 0.58
CA GLY A 396 -7.21 -25.95 -0.85
C GLY A 396 -8.24 -24.91 -1.32
N PHE A 397 -8.09 -24.51 -2.59
CA PHE A 397 -8.92 -23.50 -3.22
C PHE A 397 -9.17 -23.83 -4.69
N SER A 398 -10.21 -23.22 -5.26
CA SER A 398 -10.51 -23.28 -6.69
C SER A 398 -10.39 -21.89 -7.33
N ILE A 399 -9.86 -21.85 -8.55
CA ILE A 399 -9.80 -20.68 -9.43
C ILE A 399 -10.84 -20.89 -10.53
N ILE A 400 -11.79 -19.97 -10.62
CA ILE A 400 -12.87 -20.02 -11.61
C ILE A 400 -12.75 -18.78 -12.48
N ILE A 401 -12.49 -18.95 -13.78
CA ILE A 401 -12.40 -17.87 -14.76
C ILE A 401 -13.54 -18.06 -15.76
N ASN A 402 -14.41 -17.05 -15.89
CA ASN A 402 -15.58 -17.02 -16.80
C ASN A 402 -16.50 -18.26 -16.71
N ASN A 403 -16.47 -19.01 -15.60
CA ASN A 403 -17.16 -20.29 -15.37
C ASN A 403 -16.82 -21.43 -16.36
N ASN A 404 -15.85 -21.25 -17.25
CA ASN A 404 -15.46 -22.24 -18.25
C ASN A 404 -13.99 -22.65 -18.17
N PHE A 405 -13.16 -21.94 -17.40
CA PHE A 405 -11.81 -22.37 -17.06
C PHE A 405 -11.71 -22.50 -15.53
N ILE A 406 -11.58 -23.74 -15.08
CA ILE A 406 -11.64 -24.10 -13.66
C ILE A 406 -10.39 -24.91 -13.32
N MET A 407 -9.62 -24.40 -12.37
CA MET A 407 -8.46 -25.05 -11.79
C MET A 407 -8.63 -25.11 -10.27
N TYR A 408 -7.90 -26.01 -9.62
CA TYR A 408 -7.89 -26.07 -8.16
C TYR A 408 -6.51 -26.49 -7.65
N TYR A 409 -6.21 -26.07 -6.42
CA TYR A 409 -5.02 -26.47 -5.69
C TYR A 409 -5.43 -27.39 -4.54
N ASN A 410 -4.90 -28.62 -4.54
CA ASN A 410 -5.06 -29.56 -3.44
C ASN A 410 -3.75 -29.69 -2.64
N PRO A 411 -3.67 -29.13 -1.42
CA PRO A 411 -2.45 -29.14 -0.63
C PRO A 411 -2.00 -30.55 -0.21
N ILE A 412 -2.89 -31.54 -0.21
CA ILE A 412 -2.56 -32.93 0.20
C ILE A 412 -1.80 -33.68 -0.89
N LYS A 413 -2.09 -33.39 -2.17
CA LYS A 413 -1.49 -34.13 -3.30
C LYS A 413 -0.08 -33.66 -3.65
N ASN A 414 0.27 -32.42 -3.33
CA ASN A 414 1.58 -31.82 -3.64
C ASN A 414 1.96 -31.86 -5.14
N VAL A 415 0.98 -31.73 -6.05
CA VAL A 415 1.18 -31.78 -7.52
C VAL A 415 0.93 -30.45 -8.24
N GLY A 416 0.80 -29.34 -7.51
CA GLY A 416 0.51 -28.02 -8.10
C GLY A 416 -0.98 -27.80 -8.41
N LEU A 417 -1.28 -27.03 -9.46
CA LEU A 417 -2.66 -26.80 -9.92
C LEU A 417 -3.14 -27.96 -10.78
N GLU A 418 -4.33 -28.44 -10.47
CA GLU A 418 -5.06 -29.40 -11.29
C GLU A 418 -6.13 -28.66 -12.10
N THR A 419 -6.35 -29.10 -13.33
CA THR A 419 -7.37 -28.51 -14.21
C THR A 419 -8.60 -29.40 -14.24
N TYR A 420 -9.75 -28.83 -13.91
CA TYR A 420 -11.04 -29.50 -14.03
C TYR A 420 -11.70 -29.22 -15.39
N LYS A 421 -11.67 -27.95 -15.82
CA LYS A 421 -12.29 -27.51 -17.09
C LYS A 421 -11.39 -26.49 -17.76
N CYS A 422 -11.20 -26.60 -19.06
CA CYS A 422 -10.43 -25.64 -19.84
C CYS A 422 -11.18 -25.34 -21.16
N PRO A 423 -11.34 -24.07 -21.56
CA PRO A 423 -11.91 -23.73 -22.85
C PRO A 423 -10.91 -24.01 -23.98
N GLU A 424 -11.38 -24.12 -25.23
CA GLU A 424 -10.52 -24.45 -26.39
C GLU A 424 -9.35 -23.49 -26.61
N ASN A 425 -9.54 -22.22 -26.28
CA ASN A 425 -8.54 -21.16 -26.36
C ASN A 425 -7.72 -20.99 -25.07
N GLY A 426 -7.97 -21.80 -24.04
CA GLY A 426 -7.24 -21.79 -22.79
C GLY A 426 -6.07 -22.76 -22.80
N ASN A 427 -4.97 -22.39 -22.14
CA ASN A 427 -3.86 -23.29 -21.89
C ASN A 427 -3.56 -23.34 -20.38
N PRO A 428 -3.81 -24.47 -19.69
CA PRO A 428 -3.50 -24.62 -18.28
C PRO A 428 -2.05 -24.37 -17.89
N SER A 429 -1.09 -24.61 -18.79
CA SER A 429 0.33 -24.39 -18.47
C SER A 429 0.68 -22.91 -18.31
N ASP A 430 -0.19 -21.99 -18.77
CA ASP A 430 -0.02 -20.56 -18.57
C ASP A 430 -0.36 -20.12 -17.14
N PHE A 431 -0.90 -21.01 -16.30
CA PHE A 431 -1.31 -20.75 -14.93
C PHE A 431 -0.47 -21.55 -13.95
N ILE A 432 0.45 -20.88 -13.27
CA ILE A 432 1.43 -21.49 -12.37
C ILE A 432 1.10 -21.11 -10.94
N TRP A 433 1.07 -22.09 -10.05
CA TRP A 433 0.98 -21.86 -8.62
C TRP A 433 2.37 -21.85 -7.99
N ASP A 434 2.77 -20.70 -7.47
CA ASP A 434 3.96 -20.53 -6.63
C ASP A 434 3.54 -20.71 -5.16
N SER A 435 3.80 -21.90 -4.61
CA SER A 435 3.45 -22.26 -3.23
C SER A 435 4.31 -21.55 -2.19
N TYR A 436 5.55 -21.19 -2.54
CA TYR A 436 6.45 -20.46 -1.66
C TYR A 436 5.94 -19.04 -1.44
N ALA A 437 5.66 -18.32 -2.53
CA ALA A 437 5.17 -16.94 -2.47
C ALA A 437 3.64 -16.83 -2.30
N GLN A 438 2.91 -17.95 -2.42
CA GLN A 438 1.46 -18.06 -2.40
C GLN A 438 0.78 -17.20 -3.48
N LYS A 439 1.31 -17.29 -4.72
CA LYS A 439 0.88 -16.49 -5.87
C LYS A 439 0.42 -17.39 -7.02
N LEU A 440 -0.70 -17.00 -7.62
CA LEU A 440 -1.05 -17.44 -8.97
C LEU A 440 -0.31 -16.54 -9.96
N VAL A 441 0.51 -17.15 -10.80
CA VAL A 441 1.24 -16.51 -11.89
C VAL A 441 0.55 -16.88 -13.20
N ILE A 442 0.16 -15.88 -13.97
CA ILE A 442 -0.53 -16.05 -15.25
C ILE A 442 0.39 -15.52 -16.33
N LEU A 443 1.01 -16.43 -17.09
CA LEU A 443 1.94 -16.12 -18.16
C LEU A 443 1.23 -15.43 -19.34
N LYS A 444 0.02 -15.92 -19.65
CA LYS A 444 -0.81 -15.43 -20.74
C LYS A 444 -2.29 -15.68 -20.42
N TRP A 445 -3.13 -14.69 -20.69
CA TRP A 445 -4.58 -14.84 -20.65
C TRP A 445 -5.07 -15.57 -21.92
N PRO A 446 -6.10 -16.45 -21.85
CA PRO A 446 -6.58 -17.26 -22.99
C PRO A 446 -6.80 -16.46 -24.29
N LEU A 447 -7.49 -15.32 -24.15
CA LEU A 447 -7.70 -14.28 -25.15
C LEU A 447 -7.11 -12.94 -24.68
N ASP A 448 -6.58 -12.19 -25.63
CA ASP A 448 -6.06 -10.84 -25.42
C ASP A 448 -7.16 -9.79 -25.54
N LYS A 449 -7.05 -8.67 -24.81
CA LYS A 449 -8.02 -7.57 -24.81
C LYS A 449 -9.45 -7.97 -24.42
N GLU A 450 -9.58 -9.05 -23.64
CA GLU A 450 -10.87 -9.62 -23.26
C GLU A 450 -11.18 -9.43 -21.77
N ALA A 451 -12.47 -9.42 -21.47
CA ALA A 451 -12.95 -9.32 -20.09
C ALA A 451 -12.92 -10.69 -19.39
N TYR A 452 -12.39 -10.71 -18.17
CA TYR A 452 -12.38 -11.89 -17.31
C TYR A 452 -13.02 -11.61 -15.96
N ASN A 453 -13.97 -12.46 -15.58
CA ASN A 453 -14.45 -12.62 -14.21
C ASN A 453 -13.70 -13.78 -13.56
N ILE A 454 -12.85 -13.46 -12.58
CA ILE A 454 -12.10 -14.42 -11.79
C ILE A 454 -12.72 -14.51 -10.39
N LYS A 455 -12.88 -15.74 -9.91
CA LYS A 455 -13.21 -16.05 -8.52
C LYS A 455 -12.18 -17.00 -7.94
N ILE A 456 -11.71 -16.70 -6.73
CA ILE A 456 -10.92 -17.62 -5.91
C ILE A 456 -11.76 -17.96 -4.69
N VAL A 457 -12.12 -19.24 -4.55
CA VAL A 457 -13.08 -19.74 -3.57
C VAL A 457 -12.48 -20.85 -2.73
N PRO A 458 -12.92 -21.03 -1.46
CA PRO A 458 -12.43 -22.11 -0.63
C PRO A 458 -12.87 -23.48 -1.16
N GLY A 459 -12.03 -24.47 -0.93
CA GLY A 459 -12.28 -25.87 -1.24
C GLY A 459 -11.92 -26.27 -2.66
N ILE A 460 -11.72 -27.58 -2.82
CA ILE A 460 -11.55 -28.24 -4.10
C ILE A 460 -12.94 -28.54 -4.61
N ARG A 461 -13.46 -27.69 -5.51
CA ARG A 461 -14.74 -27.97 -6.15
C ARG A 461 -14.53 -29.10 -7.15
N ASN A 462 -14.63 -30.32 -6.65
CA ASN A 462 -14.76 -31.50 -7.49
C ASN A 462 -16.19 -31.47 -8.03
N TYR A 463 -16.39 -30.76 -9.15
CA TYR A 463 -17.67 -30.72 -9.83
C TYR A 463 -17.89 -32.14 -10.40
N LYS A 464 -18.77 -32.91 -9.76
CA LYS A 464 -19.31 -34.14 -10.35
C LYS A 464 -20.45 -33.78 -11.29
#